data_AF-A0A1F3Y6Z0-F1
#
_entry.id   AF-A0A1F3Y6Z0-F1
#
_cell.length_a   1.000
_cell.length_b   1.000
_cell.length_c   1.000
_cell.angle_alpha   90.00
_cell.angle_beta   90.00
_cell.angle_gamma   90.00
#
_symmetry.space_group_name_H-M   'P 1'
#
loop_
_entity.id
_entity.type
_entity.pdbx_description
1 polymer ?
#
loop_
_entity_poly.entity_id
_entity_poly.type
_entity_poly.pdbx_seq_one_letter_code
_entity_poly.pdbx_strand_id
1 'polypeptide(L)' 'MSIDFIANDCQAAIEVKGKKHVGNEDLRALRELKVEQPQTGHRIVVSMETRSRLTDDGILILPYIDFIQGLWSKEWF' A
#
# COMPACT_ATOMS: atom_id res chain seq x y z
N MET A 1 9.62 -9.85 -1.22
CA MET A 1 9.60 -8.75 -2.20
C MET A 1 9.80 -7.47 -1.41
N SER A 2 10.41 -6.44 -2.00
CA SER A 2 10.68 -5.16 -1.33
C SER A 2 9.51 -4.20 -1.52
N ILE A 3 9.50 -3.14 -0.72
CA ILE A 3 8.64 -1.96 -0.95
C ILE A 3 9.21 -1.19 -2.14
N ASP A 4 8.35 -0.75 -3.06
CA ASP A 4 8.78 -0.10 -4.31
C ASP A 4 8.98 1.40 -4.14
N PHE A 5 8.14 2.06 -3.31
CA PHE A 5 8.22 3.50 -3.07
C PHE A 5 7.98 3.86 -1.61
N ILE A 6 8.73 4.86 -1.13
CA ILE A 6 8.46 5.59 0.11
C ILE A 6 8.39 7.07 -0.27
N ALA A 7 7.34 7.76 0.16
CA ALA A 7 7.04 9.11 -0.27
C ALA A 7 6.75 10.06 0.91
N ASN A 8 7.03 11.34 0.67
CA ASN A 8 6.81 12.48 1.58
C ASN A 8 7.24 12.19 3.03
N ASP A 9 8.54 11.95 3.25
CA ASP A 9 9.11 11.63 4.57
C ASP A 9 8.37 10.50 5.32
N CYS A 10 8.16 9.38 4.61
CA CYS A 10 7.48 8.18 5.11
C CYS A 10 5.98 8.35 5.42
N GLN A 11 5.32 9.40 4.92
CA GLN A 11 3.86 9.51 5.02
C GLN A 11 3.13 8.42 4.22
N ALA A 12 3.74 7.89 3.16
CA ALA A 12 3.23 6.71 2.48
C ALA A 12 4.34 5.74 2.03
N ALA A 13 4.07 4.45 2.18
CA ALA A 13 4.85 3.35 1.63
C ALA A 13 3.97 2.53 0.67
N ILE A 14 4.48 2.29 -0.54
CA ILE A 14 3.70 1.73 -1.64
C ILE A 14 4.44 0.52 -2.22
N GLU A 15 3.72 -0.59 -2.35
CA GLU A 15 4.18 -1.79 -3.05
C GLU A 15 3.21 -2.11 -4.21
N VAL A 16 3.74 -2.37 -5.40
CA VAL A 16 2.96 -2.56 -6.64
C VAL A 16 2.97 -4.03 -7.05
N LYS A 17 1.78 -4.58 -7.34
CA LYS A 17 1.59 -5.98 -7.71
C LYS A 17 0.75 -6.10 -8.97
N GLY A 18 1.28 -6.77 -9.99
CA GLY A 18 0.51 -7.19 -11.17
C GLY A 18 -0.42 -8.39 -10.91
N LYS A 19 -1.03 -8.50 -9.72
CA LYS A 19 -1.88 -9.64 -9.31
C LYS A 19 -3.33 -9.20 -9.15
N LYS A 20 -4.27 -10.10 -9.49
CA LYS A 20 -5.72 -9.91 -9.30
C LYS A 20 -6.21 -10.23 -7.89
N HIS A 21 -5.34 -10.82 -7.06
CA HIS A 21 -5.61 -11.16 -5.67
C HIS A 21 -4.34 -10.97 -4.85
N VAL A 22 -4.42 -10.20 -3.76
CA VAL A 22 -3.30 -9.94 -2.85
C VAL A 22 -3.46 -10.81 -1.60
N GLY A 23 -2.53 -11.74 -1.41
CA GLY A 23 -2.55 -12.66 -0.27
C GLY A 23 -1.77 -12.13 0.94
N ASN A 24 -1.87 -12.83 2.07
CA ASN A 24 -1.11 -12.49 3.29
C ASN A 24 0.41 -12.46 3.08
N GLU A 25 0.92 -13.31 2.20
CA GLU A 25 2.34 -13.38 1.83
C GLU A 25 2.83 -12.12 1.10
N ASP A 26 1.94 -11.47 0.33
CA ASP A 26 2.24 -10.23 -0.39
C ASP A 26 2.34 -9.02 0.55
N LEU A 27 1.83 -9.13 1.79
CA LEU A 27 1.78 -8.03 2.77
C LEU A 27 3.00 -8.01 3.70
N ARG A 28 3.88 -9.00 3.60
CA ARG A 28 4.97 -9.20 4.57
C ARG A 28 5.91 -8.00 4.65
N ALA A 29 6.30 -7.41 3.52
CA ALA A 29 7.24 -6.30 3.48
C ALA A 29 6.67 -5.05 4.18
N LEU A 30 5.40 -4.71 3.93
CA LEU A 30 4.71 -3.59 4.59
C LEU A 30 4.48 -3.83 6.09
N ARG A 31 4.34 -5.10 6.51
CA ARG A 31 4.27 -5.46 7.94
C ARG A 31 5.62 -5.31 8.62
N GLU A 32 6.69 -5.77 7.98
CA GLU A 32 8.07 -5.59 8.46
C GLU A 32 8.41 -4.09 8.57
N LEU A 33 8.07 -3.28 7.56
CA LEU A 33 8.25 -1.83 7.61
C LEU A 33 7.53 -1.18 8.80
N LYS A 34 6.32 -1.64 9.16
CA LYS A 34 5.61 -1.07 10.31
C LYS A 34 6.35 -1.30 11.63
N VAL A 35 7.10 -2.39 11.74
CA VAL A 35 7.93 -2.67 12.92
C VAL A 35 9.16 -1.78 12.94
N GLU A 36 9.83 -1.62 11.78
CA GLU A 36 11.05 -0.82 11.66
C GLU A 36 10.80 0.69 11.70
N GLN A 37 9.68 1.14 11.14
CA GLN A 37 9.27 2.53 11.01
C GLN A 37 7.80 2.71 11.42
N PRO A 38 7.50 2.67 12.73
CA PRO A 38 6.14 2.75 13.24
C PRO A 38 5.41 4.05 12.86
N GLN A 39 6.14 5.12 12.57
CA GLN A 39 5.63 6.41 12.12
C GLN A 39 5.14 6.42 10.66
N THR A 40 5.40 5.35 9.89
CA THR A 40 4.91 5.27 8.51
C THR A 40 3.40 5.45 8.47
N GLY A 41 2.93 6.40 7.66
CA GLY A 41 1.51 6.71 7.50
C GLY A 41 0.77 5.63 6.71
N HIS A 42 0.38 5.95 5.48
CA HIS A 42 -0.29 4.98 4.61
C HIS A 42 0.66 3.84 4.21
N ARG A 43 0.19 2.61 4.35
CA ARG A 43 0.83 1.41 3.78
C ARG A 43 -0.11 0.88 2.72
N ILE A 44 0.31 0.96 1.45
CA ILE A 44 -0.55 0.74 0.29
C ILE A 44 0.01 -0.38 -0.57
N VAL A 45 -0.84 -1.32 -0.95
CA VAL A 45 -0.60 -2.24 -2.05
C VAL A 45 -1.45 -1.81 -3.23
N VAL A 46 -0.79 -1.48 -4.35
CA VAL A 46 -1.46 -1.19 -5.61
C VAL A 46 -1.53 -2.48 -6.42
N SER A 47 -2.72 -2.86 -6.88
CA SER A 47 -2.93 -4.16 -7.50
C SER A 47 -3.96 -4.15 -8.63
N MET A 48 -4.22 -5.33 -9.21
CA MET A 48 -5.32 -5.56 -10.14
C MET A 48 -6.56 -6.16 -9.46
N GLU A 49 -6.66 -6.06 -8.12
CA GLU A 49 -7.93 -6.36 -7.43
C GLU A 49 -9.03 -5.43 -7.98
N THR A 50 -10.28 -5.90 -7.93
CA THR A 50 -11.43 -5.13 -8.46
C THR A 50 -12.09 -4.25 -7.40
N ARG A 51 -11.69 -4.40 -6.14
CA ARG A 51 -12.26 -3.67 -5.01
C ARG A 51 -11.17 -3.29 -4.03
N SER A 52 -11.24 -2.06 -3.55
CA SER A 52 -10.44 -1.59 -2.43
C SER A 52 -10.83 -2.32 -1.15
N ARG A 53 -9.84 -2.60 -0.29
CA ARG A 53 -10.06 -3.10 1.06
C ARG A 53 -8.95 -2.67 2.01
N LEU A 54 -9.30 -2.58 3.29
CA LEU A 54 -8.38 -2.33 4.39
C LEU A 54 -8.20 -3.64 5.16
N THR A 55 -6.96 -4.03 5.44
CA THR A 55 -6.68 -5.17 6.32
C THR A 55 -6.82 -4.76 7.79
N ASP A 56 -7.04 -5.73 8.67
CA ASP A 56 -7.18 -5.48 10.12
C ASP A 56 -5.93 -4.80 10.71
N ASP A 57 -4.75 -5.05 10.14
CA ASP A 57 -3.48 -4.45 10.53
C ASP A 57 -3.17 -3.13 9.78
N GLY A 58 -4.14 -2.57 9.05
CA GLY A 58 -4.08 -1.21 8.52
C GLY A 58 -3.33 -1.04 7.20
N ILE A 59 -3.32 -2.06 6.32
CA ILE A 59 -2.77 -1.98 4.97
C ILE A 59 -3.91 -1.76 3.98
N LEU A 60 -3.81 -0.71 3.18
CA LEU A 60 -4.74 -0.41 2.09
C LEU A 60 -4.37 -1.24 0.87
N ILE A 61 -5.30 -2.01 0.34
CA ILE A 61 -5.12 -2.75 -0.90
C ILE A 61 -6.06 -2.13 -1.91
N LEU A 62 -5.49 -1.48 -2.91
CA LEU A 62 -6.20 -0.64 -3.86
C LEU A 62 -6.07 -1.22 -5.29
N PRO A 63 -7.16 -1.23 -6.07
CA PRO A 63 -7.07 -1.25 -7.53
C PRO A 63 -6.18 -0.09 -8.01
N TYR A 64 -5.40 -0.31 -9.07
CA TYR A 64 -4.54 0.74 -9.64
C TYR A 64 -5.29 2.03 -9.97
N ILE A 65 -6.56 1.93 -10.38
CA ILE A 65 -7.37 3.09 -10.73
C ILE A 65 -7.70 3.95 -9.50
N ASP A 66 -8.06 3.31 -8.39
CA ASP A 66 -8.36 4.00 -7.11
C ASP A 66 -7.09 4.67 -6.58
N PHE A 67 -5.94 4.00 -6.66
CA PHE A 67 -4.65 4.59 -6.28
C PHE A 67 -4.33 5.83 -7.11
N ILE A 68 -4.45 5.77 -8.45
CA ILE A 68 -4.16 6.92 -9.32
C ILE A 68 -5.10 8.10 -9.05
N GLN A 69 -6.38 7.82 -8.78
CA GLN A 69 -7.36 8.87 -8.44
C GLN A 69 -6.98 9.56 -7.12
N GLY A 70 -6.71 8.78 -6.07
CA GLY A 70 -6.26 9.33 -4.78
C GLY A 70 -4.91 10.05 -4.87
N LEU A 71 -4.03 9.61 -5.77
CA LEU A 71 -2.73 10.25 -5.99
C LEU A 71 -2.90 11.67 -6.53
N TRP A 72 -3.80 11.85 -7.51
CA TRP A 72 -4.07 13.16 -8.09
C TRP A 72 -4.90 14.08 -7.20
N SER A 73 -5.72 13.53 -6.31
CA SER A 73 -6.47 14.30 -5.31
C SER A 73 -5.66 14.66 -4.06
N LYS A 74 -4.42 14.16 -3.93
CA LYS A 74 -3.58 14.26 -2.72
C LYS A 74 -4.21 13.57 -1.51
N GLU A 75 -4.88 12.45 -1.72
CA GLU A 75 -5.46 11.66 -0.62
C GLU A 75 -4.39 10.86 0.14
N TRP A 76 -3.30 10.48 -0.54
CA TRP A 76 -2.24 9.66 0.04
C TRP A 76 -1.11 10.46 0.73
N PHE A 77 -1.15 11.80 0.66
CA PHE A 77 -0.08 12.72 1.09
C PHE A 77 -0.61 14.01 1.71
#